data_AF-A0A518HRL0-F1
#
_entry.id   AF-A0A518HRL0-F1
#
_cell.length_a   1.000
_cell.length_b   1.000
_cell.length_c   1.000
_cell.angle_alpha   90.00
_cell.angle_beta   90.00
_cell.angle_gamma   90.00
#
_symmetry.space_group_name_H-M   'P 1'
#
loop_
_entity.id
_entity.type
_entity.pdbx_description
1 polymer ?
#
loop_
_entity_poly.entity_id
_entity_poly.type
_entity_poly.pdbx_seq_one_letter_code
_entity_poly.pdbx_strand_id
1 'polypeptide(L)'
;MIPDDLRHFLESKRQLAYDTQSSIVGEITLKAFGDLSRSIIRVYPGCQSIPDDPYESLDGTYQVDVFDLIASSDKYSPEGMFCWIPSLELFASIDSEHGDVLAFPKVSWSMVARNPLKYLEAQWDATGYGKRLYPWLHFPFVSEDLGIRLSPYPKTCELHQSSIRTWRDNRHPLFEVIRDADPEEWFAASRDRFPYSGVPASETKTFGCKNCSKLESIWVEKKFDEIPVATVKANAAGFVKCPNCHIHFSAKDQTVFLDGVHHCGQKINVLPFDSGTK
;
A
#
# COMPACT_ATOMS: atom_id res chain seq x y z
N MET A 1 -9.81 5.99 -22.78
CA MET A 1 -10.17 7.24 -23.46
C MET A 1 -9.75 8.40 -22.58
N ILE A 2 -9.33 9.52 -23.16
CA ILE A 2 -9.00 10.77 -22.43
C ILE A 2 -10.19 11.75 -22.47
N PRO A 3 -10.27 12.74 -21.57
CA PRO A 3 -11.33 13.74 -21.59
C PRO A 3 -11.36 14.55 -22.91
N ASP A 4 -12.56 14.90 -23.37
CA ASP A 4 -12.73 15.65 -24.64
C ASP A 4 -12.05 17.03 -24.60
N ASP A 5 -12.07 17.72 -23.46
CA ASP A 5 -11.44 19.04 -23.35
C ASP A 5 -9.90 18.97 -23.35
N LEU A 6 -9.32 17.89 -22.81
CA LEU A 6 -7.91 17.56 -23.00
C LEU A 6 -7.59 17.24 -24.46
N ARG A 7 -8.38 16.37 -25.11
CA ARG A 7 -8.18 16.01 -26.51
C ARG A 7 -8.13 17.26 -27.40
N HIS A 8 -9.16 18.11 -27.34
CA HIS A 8 -9.22 19.31 -28.18
C HIS A 8 -8.05 20.27 -27.94
N PHE A 9 -7.59 20.39 -26.69
CA PHE A 9 -6.44 21.21 -26.36
C PHE A 9 -5.17 20.70 -27.04
N LEU A 10 -4.92 19.39 -26.98
CA LEU A 10 -3.73 18.77 -27.56
C LEU A 10 -3.78 18.69 -29.09
N GLU A 11 -4.95 18.44 -29.68
CA GLU A 11 -5.16 18.50 -31.13
C GLU A 11 -4.89 19.91 -31.69
N SER A 12 -5.16 20.93 -30.88
CA SER A 12 -4.82 22.33 -31.19
C SER A 12 -3.34 22.67 -31.00
N LYS A 13 -2.49 21.67 -30.66
CA LYS A 13 -1.05 21.81 -30.41
C LYS A 13 -0.70 22.88 -29.37
N ARG A 14 -1.59 23.10 -28.41
CA ARG A 14 -1.38 24.09 -27.34
C ARG A 14 -0.43 23.54 -26.28
N GLN A 15 0.24 24.46 -25.60
CA GLN A 15 1.04 24.21 -24.40
C GLN A 15 0.41 24.93 -23.20
N LEU A 16 0.77 24.53 -21.98
CA LEU A 16 0.36 25.24 -20.77
C LEU A 16 1.09 26.58 -20.71
N ALA A 17 0.39 27.63 -20.31
CA ALA A 17 0.96 28.96 -20.15
C ALA A 17 1.02 29.30 -18.65
N TYR A 18 2.23 29.52 -18.14
CA TYR A 18 2.50 29.88 -16.76
C TYR A 18 3.89 30.51 -16.62
N ASP A 19 4.18 31.08 -15.45
CA ASP A 19 5.51 31.63 -15.16
C ASP A 19 6.50 30.51 -14.80
N THR A 20 7.39 30.20 -15.74
CA THR A 20 8.41 29.16 -15.55
C THR A 20 9.54 29.59 -14.63
N GLN A 21 9.75 30.89 -14.41
CA GLN A 21 10.85 31.40 -13.58
C GLN A 21 10.61 31.17 -12.09
N SER A 22 9.37 31.32 -11.65
CA SER A 22 8.96 31.07 -10.26
C SER A 22 8.53 29.63 -9.99
N SER A 23 8.40 28.81 -11.04
CA SER A 23 7.92 27.44 -10.91
C SER A 23 8.96 26.49 -10.29
N ILE A 24 8.49 25.64 -9.38
CA ILE A 24 9.25 24.52 -8.82
C ILE A 24 9.58 23.53 -9.93
N VAL A 25 8.59 23.13 -10.76
CA VAL A 25 8.78 22.15 -11.84
C VAL A 25 9.49 22.68 -13.08
N GLY A 26 9.64 24.00 -13.17
CA GLY A 26 10.33 24.68 -14.27
C GLY A 26 9.54 24.65 -15.58
N GLU A 27 10.24 24.69 -16.71
CA GLU A 27 9.62 24.60 -18.03
C GLU A 27 9.28 23.16 -18.39
N ILE A 28 8.02 22.93 -18.73
CA ILE A 28 7.52 21.64 -19.21
C ILE A 28 6.93 21.75 -20.61
N THR A 29 6.95 20.63 -21.33
CA THR A 29 6.22 20.49 -22.59
C THR A 29 5.23 19.34 -22.49
N LEU A 30 4.07 19.49 -23.13
CA LEU A 30 3.06 18.44 -23.27
C LEU A 30 3.34 17.58 -24.49
N LYS A 31 3.05 16.28 -24.37
CA LYS A 31 3.02 15.37 -25.52
C LYS A 31 1.98 15.83 -26.54
N ALA A 32 2.28 15.66 -27.82
CA ALA A 32 1.28 15.87 -28.86
C ALA A 32 0.18 14.79 -28.76
N PHE A 33 -1.02 15.09 -29.25
CA PHE A 33 -2.13 14.13 -29.20
C PHE A 33 -1.80 12.79 -29.87
N GLY A 34 -1.08 12.81 -31.01
CA GLY A 34 -0.67 11.60 -31.72
C GLY A 34 0.38 10.75 -30.99
N ASP A 35 1.09 11.36 -30.03
CA ASP A 35 2.13 10.70 -29.23
C ASP A 35 1.60 10.22 -27.88
N LEU A 36 0.33 10.52 -27.55
CA LEU A 36 -0.29 10.00 -26.34
C LEU A 36 -0.52 8.49 -26.47
N SER A 37 0.33 7.74 -25.77
CA SER A 37 0.15 6.31 -25.56
C SER A 37 -0.21 6.03 -24.11
N ARG A 38 -0.94 4.93 -23.93
CA ARG A 38 -1.17 4.35 -22.62
C ARG A 38 0.15 3.76 -22.10
N SER A 39 0.52 4.05 -20.86
CA SER A 39 1.72 3.52 -20.21
C SER A 39 1.39 3.02 -18.80
N ILE A 40 2.32 2.27 -18.22
CA ILE A 40 2.25 1.81 -16.82
C ILE A 40 3.36 2.52 -16.06
N ILE A 41 2.98 3.24 -15.01
CA ILE A 41 3.92 3.78 -14.02
C ILE A 41 3.93 2.82 -12.83
N ARG A 42 5.13 2.46 -12.39
CA ARG A 42 5.35 1.56 -11.24
C ARG A 42 5.47 2.38 -9.96
N VAL A 43 4.72 1.99 -8.93
CA VAL A 43 4.71 2.66 -7.63
C VAL A 43 5.12 1.63 -6.58
N TYR A 44 6.18 1.91 -5.83
CA TYR A 44 6.69 0.99 -4.82
C TYR A 44 5.83 1.02 -3.55
N PRO A 45 5.61 -0.13 -2.89
CA PRO A 45 4.94 -0.18 -1.60
C PRO A 45 5.88 0.34 -0.49
N GLY A 46 5.31 0.76 0.65
CA GLY A 46 6.10 1.10 1.86
C GLY A 46 6.94 2.38 1.79
N CYS A 47 6.69 3.26 0.81
CA CYS A 47 7.37 4.56 0.76
C CYS A 47 6.89 5.52 1.87
N GLN A 48 7.73 6.49 2.26
CA GLN A 48 7.60 7.35 3.45
C GLN A 48 6.24 8.05 3.64
N SER A 49 5.47 8.19 2.57
CA SER A 49 4.22 8.94 2.50
C SER A 49 2.96 8.09 2.76
N ILE A 50 3.07 6.75 2.75
CA ILE A 50 1.94 5.84 2.87
C ILE A 50 2.22 4.82 4.00
N PRO A 51 1.74 5.08 5.23
CA PRO A 51 1.86 4.12 6.30
C PRO A 51 0.97 2.88 6.02
N ASP A 52 1.41 1.73 6.53
CA ASP A 52 0.63 0.48 6.58
C ASP A 52 0.28 -0.11 5.20
N ASP A 53 1.18 0.02 4.23
CA ASP A 53 1.01 -0.65 2.93
C ASP A 53 1.05 -2.18 3.11
N PRO A 54 0.00 -2.92 2.74
CA PRO A 54 -0.10 -4.36 3.01
C PRO A 54 0.93 -5.20 2.24
N TYR A 55 1.63 -4.62 1.27
CA TYR A 55 2.61 -5.28 0.42
C TYR A 55 4.02 -4.71 0.58
N GLU A 56 4.29 -3.90 1.62
CA GLU A 56 5.61 -3.28 1.87
C GLU A 56 6.75 -4.29 2.05
N SER A 57 6.44 -5.50 2.53
CA SER A 57 7.41 -6.57 2.76
C SER A 57 7.75 -7.38 1.51
N LEU A 58 7.12 -7.06 0.37
CA LEU A 58 7.34 -7.77 -0.89
C LEU A 58 8.17 -6.99 -1.88
N ASP A 59 8.92 -7.76 -2.69
CA ASP A 59 9.54 -7.25 -3.90
C ASP A 59 8.51 -7.14 -5.04
N GLY A 60 7.90 -5.96 -5.16
CA GLY A 60 6.90 -5.71 -6.18
C GLY A 60 6.49 -4.25 -6.29
N THR A 61 5.59 -3.98 -7.23
CA THR A 61 5.09 -2.63 -7.49
C THR A 61 3.60 -2.62 -7.83
N TYR A 62 2.93 -1.54 -7.47
CA TYR A 62 1.62 -1.22 -8.01
C TYR A 62 1.76 -0.72 -9.44
N GLN A 63 0.92 -1.21 -10.34
CA GLN A 63 0.91 -0.84 -11.74
C GLN A 63 -0.20 0.16 -12.02
N VAL A 64 0.17 1.44 -12.13
CA VAL A 64 -0.77 2.52 -12.42
C VAL A 64 -0.83 2.73 -13.92
N ASP A 65 -1.96 2.37 -14.50
CA ASP A 65 -2.22 2.54 -15.91
C ASP A 65 -2.68 3.98 -16.22
N VAL A 66 -1.95 4.67 -17.10
CA VAL A 66 -2.12 6.11 -17.34
C VAL A 66 -1.99 6.51 -18.80
N PHE A 67 -2.48 7.71 -19.12
CA PHE A 67 -1.95 8.52 -20.21
C PHE A 67 -1.08 9.61 -19.58
N ASP A 68 0.24 9.43 -19.65
CA ASP A 68 1.19 10.43 -19.20
C ASP A 68 1.25 11.60 -20.20
N LEU A 69 1.09 12.82 -19.71
CA LEU A 69 0.86 14.01 -20.52
C LEU A 69 2.12 14.85 -20.74
N ILE A 70 3.17 14.66 -19.94
CA ILE A 70 4.38 15.49 -19.98
C ILE A 70 5.42 14.85 -20.90
N ALA A 71 5.85 15.57 -21.92
CA ALA A 71 6.91 15.14 -22.83
C ALA A 71 8.31 15.42 -22.25
N SER A 72 8.49 16.57 -21.62
CA SER A 72 9.76 16.97 -21.00
C SER A 72 9.56 17.90 -19.82
N SER A 73 10.50 17.88 -18.88
CA SER A 73 10.70 18.88 -17.83
C SER A 73 12.20 19.18 -17.73
N ASP A 74 12.55 20.42 -17.41
CA ASP A 74 13.93 20.87 -17.23
C ASP A 74 14.51 20.56 -15.84
N LYS A 75 13.66 20.38 -14.82
CA LYS A 75 14.08 20.21 -13.42
C LYS A 75 13.84 18.81 -12.84
N TYR A 76 12.85 18.08 -13.34
CA TYR A 76 12.45 16.79 -12.78
C TYR A 76 12.19 15.76 -13.89
N SER A 77 12.04 14.49 -13.49
CA SER A 77 11.56 13.45 -14.40
C SER A 77 10.14 13.77 -14.87
N PRO A 78 9.86 13.74 -16.20
CA PRO A 78 8.51 14.00 -16.70
C PRO A 78 7.54 12.86 -16.41
N GLU A 79 8.03 11.63 -16.22
CA GLU A 79 7.17 10.46 -15.97
C GLU A 79 6.35 10.67 -14.70
N GLY A 80 5.02 10.56 -14.83
CA GLY A 80 4.11 10.64 -13.68
C GLY A 80 3.83 12.05 -13.18
N MET A 81 4.62 13.05 -13.58
CA MET A 81 4.45 14.45 -13.14
C MET A 81 3.04 14.98 -13.38
N PHE A 82 2.42 14.64 -14.52
CA PHE A 82 1.01 14.90 -14.72
C PHE A 82 0.40 13.91 -15.72
N CYS A 83 -0.61 13.16 -15.27
CA CYS A 83 -1.19 12.09 -16.05
C CYS A 83 -2.73 12.04 -15.91
N TRP A 84 -3.36 11.29 -16.81
CA TRP A 84 -4.76 10.90 -16.72
C TRP A 84 -4.85 9.40 -16.41
N ILE A 85 -5.57 9.03 -15.35
CA ILE A 85 -5.81 7.64 -14.93
C ILE A 85 -7.18 7.18 -15.48
N PRO A 86 -7.23 6.33 -16.52
CA PRO A 86 -8.49 5.99 -17.19
C PRO A 86 -9.47 5.20 -16.33
N SER A 87 -8.97 4.30 -15.47
CA SER A 87 -9.81 3.46 -14.62
C SER A 87 -10.54 4.25 -13.54
N LEU A 88 -10.02 5.43 -13.17
CA LEU A 88 -10.59 6.31 -12.16
C LEU A 88 -11.29 7.53 -12.77
N GLU A 89 -11.04 7.81 -14.05
CA GLU A 89 -11.46 9.03 -14.73
C GLU A 89 -10.98 10.29 -14.01
N LEU A 90 -9.71 10.32 -13.61
CA LEU A 90 -9.10 11.42 -12.85
C LEU A 90 -7.75 11.84 -13.43
N PHE A 91 -7.46 13.14 -13.33
CA PHE A 91 -6.10 13.64 -13.43
C PHE A 91 -5.32 13.31 -12.16
N ALA A 92 -4.02 13.07 -12.27
CA ALA A 92 -3.16 12.78 -11.13
C ALA A 92 -1.70 13.18 -11.35
N SER A 93 -0.97 13.32 -10.25
CA SER A 93 0.49 13.25 -10.20
C SER A 93 0.90 11.93 -9.55
N ILE A 94 1.95 11.30 -10.05
CA ILE A 94 2.50 10.06 -9.54
C ILE A 94 3.98 10.27 -9.28
N ASP A 95 4.37 10.15 -8.02
CA ASP A 95 5.76 10.14 -7.59
C ASP A 95 6.12 8.67 -7.30
N SER A 96 6.74 8.02 -8.29
CA SER A 96 7.11 6.62 -8.21
C SER A 96 8.22 6.36 -7.18
N GLU A 97 9.09 7.35 -6.93
CA GLU A 97 10.20 7.24 -5.97
C GLU A 97 9.69 7.28 -4.52
N HIS A 98 8.67 8.09 -4.26
CA HIS A 98 8.04 8.21 -2.95
C HIS A 98 6.71 7.46 -2.84
N GLY A 99 6.36 6.61 -3.81
CA GLY A 99 5.18 5.75 -3.75
C GLY A 99 3.83 6.51 -3.82
N ASP A 100 3.83 7.79 -4.18
CA ASP A 100 2.69 8.67 -4.02
C ASP A 100 1.83 8.74 -5.29
N VAL A 101 0.51 8.57 -5.12
CA VAL A 101 -0.48 8.83 -6.18
C VAL A 101 -1.44 9.92 -5.71
N LEU A 102 -1.28 11.12 -6.25
CA LEU A 102 -2.08 12.29 -5.89
C LEU A 102 -3.12 12.58 -6.98
N ALA A 103 -4.39 12.23 -6.74
CA ALA A 103 -5.46 12.42 -7.71
C ALA A 103 -6.25 13.72 -7.49
N PHE A 104 -6.79 14.28 -8.57
CA PHE A 104 -7.51 15.56 -8.55
C PHE A 104 -9.02 15.36 -8.83
N PRO A 105 -9.84 15.06 -7.81
CA PRO A 105 -11.27 14.82 -8.01
C PRO A 105 -11.99 16.08 -8.50
N LYS A 106 -12.92 15.89 -9.44
CA LYS A 106 -13.77 16.96 -10.02
C LYS A 106 -12.99 18.06 -10.76
N VAL A 107 -11.79 17.73 -11.26
CA VAL A 107 -10.96 18.64 -12.06
C VAL A 107 -11.09 18.30 -13.53
N SER A 108 -11.36 19.30 -14.37
CA SER A 108 -11.30 19.17 -15.83
C SER A 108 -9.98 19.71 -16.38
N TRP A 109 -9.62 19.34 -17.60
CA TRP A 109 -8.41 19.88 -18.23
C TRP A 109 -8.49 21.40 -18.38
N SER A 110 -9.67 21.93 -18.67
CA SER A 110 -9.88 23.38 -18.75
C SER A 110 -9.56 24.11 -17.44
N MET A 111 -9.73 23.46 -16.28
CA MET A 111 -9.30 24.01 -15.00
C MET A 111 -7.78 23.97 -14.86
N VAL A 112 -7.16 22.84 -15.22
CA VAL A 112 -5.70 22.67 -15.23
C VAL A 112 -5.04 23.74 -16.12
N ALA A 113 -5.51 23.88 -17.36
CA ALA A 113 -4.98 24.84 -18.32
C ALA A 113 -5.10 26.31 -17.89
N ARG A 114 -6.07 26.65 -17.03
CA ARG A 114 -6.24 28.01 -16.51
C ARG A 114 -5.31 28.33 -15.35
N ASN A 115 -4.88 27.33 -14.60
CA ASN A 115 -3.98 27.50 -13.46
C ASN A 115 -3.11 26.24 -13.30
N PRO A 116 -2.12 26.04 -14.18
CA PRO A 116 -1.38 24.79 -14.26
C PRO A 116 -0.48 24.54 -13.06
N LEU A 117 0.19 25.58 -12.53
CA LEU A 117 1.10 25.44 -11.39
C LEU A 117 0.42 24.84 -10.17
N LYS A 118 -0.84 25.22 -9.93
CA LYS A 118 -1.68 24.66 -8.86
C LYS A 118 -1.78 23.12 -8.88
N TYR A 119 -1.67 22.50 -10.05
CA TYR A 119 -1.80 21.06 -10.22
C TYR A 119 -0.45 20.39 -10.46
N LEU A 120 0.43 21.00 -11.26
CA LEU A 120 1.77 20.49 -11.53
C LEU A 120 2.63 20.44 -10.27
N GLU A 121 2.49 21.42 -9.37
CA GLU A 121 3.32 21.53 -8.17
C GLU A 121 2.66 20.89 -6.93
N ALA A 122 1.45 20.31 -7.09
CA ALA A 122 0.64 19.86 -5.97
C ALA A 122 1.30 18.76 -5.13
N GLN A 123 2.22 17.98 -5.71
CA GLN A 123 2.95 16.95 -4.97
C GLN A 123 3.97 17.51 -3.96
N TRP A 124 4.40 18.76 -4.12
CA TRP A 124 5.30 19.44 -3.19
C TRP A 124 4.58 20.38 -2.21
N ASP A 125 3.26 20.55 -2.35
CA ASP A 125 2.46 21.43 -1.49
C ASP A 125 1.58 20.61 -0.54
N ALA A 126 1.93 20.62 0.75
CA ALA A 126 1.16 19.95 1.81
C ALA A 126 -0.26 20.50 1.99
N THR A 127 -0.57 21.69 1.47
CA THR A 127 -1.91 22.29 1.46
C THR A 127 -2.69 22.00 0.18
N GLY A 128 -2.13 21.18 -0.69
CA GLY A 128 -2.57 20.93 -2.06
C GLY A 128 -4.00 20.43 -2.22
N TYR A 129 -4.54 20.63 -3.43
CA TYR A 129 -5.91 20.29 -3.82
C TYR A 129 -6.08 18.82 -4.23
N GLY A 130 -5.00 18.05 -4.23
CA GLY A 130 -5.00 16.64 -4.55
C GLY A 130 -5.47 15.81 -3.37
N LYS A 131 -6.06 14.65 -3.67
CA LYS A 131 -6.35 13.61 -2.70
C LYS A 131 -5.38 12.47 -2.92
N ARG A 132 -4.57 12.15 -1.90
CA ARG A 132 -3.71 10.97 -1.92
C ARG A 132 -4.58 9.72 -2.05
N LEU A 133 -4.24 8.87 -3.00
CA LEU A 133 -4.83 7.57 -3.21
C LEU A 133 -3.93 6.53 -2.57
N TYR A 134 -4.54 5.55 -1.92
CA TYR A 134 -3.85 4.37 -1.43
C TYR A 134 -3.71 3.37 -2.59
N PRO A 135 -2.51 3.05 -3.08
CA PRO A 135 -2.35 2.28 -4.31
C PRO A 135 -3.04 0.91 -4.29
N TRP A 136 -2.99 0.17 -3.18
CA TRP A 136 -3.68 -1.13 -3.02
C TRP A 136 -5.20 -1.04 -3.17
N LEU A 137 -5.78 0.15 -3.07
CA LEU A 137 -7.20 0.38 -3.24
C LEU A 137 -7.62 0.59 -4.69
N HIS A 138 -6.67 0.87 -5.58
CA HIS A 138 -6.98 1.39 -6.90
C HIS A 138 -6.23 0.71 -8.02
N PHE A 139 -5.07 0.10 -7.73
CA PHE A 139 -4.16 -0.43 -8.73
C PHE A 139 -3.73 -1.85 -8.40
N PRO A 140 -3.51 -2.69 -9.43
CA PRO A 140 -3.01 -4.03 -9.20
C PRO A 140 -1.57 -4.01 -8.70
N PHE A 141 -1.29 -4.81 -7.69
CA PHE A 141 0.07 -5.08 -7.24
C PHE A 141 0.64 -6.26 -8.02
N VAL A 142 1.89 -6.17 -8.44
CA VAL A 142 2.62 -7.24 -9.12
C VAL A 142 3.92 -7.48 -8.36
N SER A 143 4.09 -8.68 -7.82
CA SER A 143 5.36 -9.12 -7.23
C SER A 143 6.16 -9.86 -8.30
N GLU A 144 7.40 -9.42 -8.50
CA GLU A 144 8.28 -9.93 -9.56
C GLU A 144 8.86 -11.30 -9.18
N ASP A 145 9.19 -11.47 -7.91
CA ASP A 145 9.74 -12.69 -7.30
C ASP A 145 8.74 -13.85 -7.26
N LEU A 146 7.49 -13.60 -6.85
CA LEU A 146 6.46 -14.63 -6.71
C LEU A 146 5.66 -14.83 -8.00
N GLY A 147 5.76 -13.91 -8.97
CA GLY A 147 4.97 -13.95 -10.20
C GLY A 147 3.45 -13.86 -9.94
N ILE A 148 3.06 -13.09 -8.92
CA ILE A 148 1.67 -12.91 -8.50
C ILE A 148 1.19 -11.52 -8.92
N ARG A 149 -0.06 -11.45 -9.40
CA ARG A 149 -0.78 -10.20 -9.66
C ARG A 149 -2.04 -10.13 -8.82
N LEU A 150 -2.10 -9.18 -7.90
CA LEU A 150 -3.24 -8.94 -7.01
C LEU A 150 -4.05 -7.76 -7.54
N SER A 151 -5.33 -7.98 -7.87
CA SER A 151 -6.20 -6.91 -8.38
C SER A 151 -6.88 -6.12 -7.25
N PRO A 152 -7.07 -4.80 -7.41
CA PRO A 152 -7.74 -3.96 -6.42
C PRO A 152 -9.26 -4.21 -6.48
N TYR A 153 -9.89 -4.42 -5.32
CA TYR A 153 -11.36 -4.49 -5.11
C TYR A 153 -12.21 -5.13 -6.22
N PRO A 154 -12.19 -6.45 -6.37
CA PRO A 154 -13.22 -7.09 -7.16
C PRO A 154 -14.58 -6.97 -6.45
N LYS A 155 -15.67 -6.85 -7.20
CA LYS A 155 -17.04 -6.85 -6.65
C LYS A 155 -17.42 -8.23 -6.09
N THR A 156 -16.83 -9.27 -6.64
CA THR A 156 -17.08 -10.67 -6.33
C THR A 156 -15.76 -11.38 -6.12
N CYS A 157 -15.67 -12.21 -5.08
CA CYS A 157 -14.53 -13.09 -4.92
C CYS A 157 -14.52 -14.15 -6.02
N GLU A 158 -13.43 -14.24 -6.77
CA GLU A 158 -13.28 -15.20 -7.86
C GLU A 158 -13.30 -16.65 -7.39
N LEU A 159 -12.75 -16.94 -6.19
CA LEU A 159 -12.74 -18.28 -5.61
C LEU A 159 -14.11 -18.71 -5.06
N HIS A 160 -14.78 -17.79 -4.36
CA HIS A 160 -15.99 -18.13 -3.59
C HIS A 160 -17.30 -17.66 -4.24
N GLN A 161 -17.21 -16.94 -5.37
CA GLN A 161 -18.34 -16.36 -6.11
C GLN A 161 -19.29 -15.53 -5.23
N SER A 162 -18.74 -14.91 -4.19
CA SER A 162 -19.50 -14.16 -3.18
C SER A 162 -19.18 -12.68 -3.25
N SER A 163 -20.15 -11.82 -2.91
CA SER A 163 -19.93 -10.37 -2.80
C SER A 163 -18.79 -10.04 -1.83
N ILE A 164 -17.88 -9.16 -2.25
CA ILE A 164 -16.90 -8.56 -1.35
C ILE A 164 -17.55 -7.40 -0.61
N ARG A 165 -17.29 -7.28 0.69
CA ARG A 165 -17.87 -6.25 1.56
C ARG A 165 -16.80 -5.62 2.43
N THR A 166 -17.10 -4.44 2.97
CA THR A 166 -16.24 -3.76 3.94
C THR A 166 -16.69 -4.13 5.36
N TRP A 167 -15.72 -4.41 6.24
CA TRP A 167 -15.91 -4.76 7.64
C TRP A 167 -15.05 -3.82 8.51
N ARG A 168 -15.39 -3.71 9.80
CA ARG A 168 -14.39 -3.23 10.77
C ARG A 168 -13.34 -4.31 10.91
N ASP A 169 -12.09 -3.89 11.02
CA ASP A 169 -11.00 -4.84 11.16
C ASP A 169 -11.19 -5.63 12.48
N ASN A 170 -11.42 -6.92 12.33
CA ASN A 170 -11.51 -7.90 13.41
C ASN A 170 -10.47 -9.01 13.15
N ARG A 171 -9.31 -8.65 12.58
CA ARG A 171 -8.22 -9.61 12.38
C ARG A 171 -7.77 -10.22 13.70
N HIS A 172 -7.33 -11.45 13.60
CA HIS A 172 -6.73 -12.14 14.74
C HIS A 172 -5.54 -11.30 15.25
N PRO A 173 -5.36 -11.11 16.57
CA PRO A 173 -4.27 -10.28 17.10
C PRO A 173 -2.87 -10.71 16.65
N LEU A 174 -2.70 -11.98 16.29
CA LEU A 174 -1.45 -12.56 15.81
C LEU A 174 -1.31 -12.56 14.28
N PHE A 175 -2.26 -11.99 13.56
CA PHE A 175 -2.25 -12.00 12.09
C PHE A 175 -0.96 -11.36 11.54
N GLU A 176 -0.68 -10.11 11.91
CA GLU A 176 0.48 -9.35 11.42
C GLU A 176 1.77 -10.12 11.73
N VAL A 177 1.85 -10.64 12.95
CA VAL A 177 3.00 -11.40 13.43
C VAL A 177 3.26 -12.68 12.62
N ILE A 178 2.20 -13.43 12.31
CA ILE A 178 2.32 -14.68 11.52
C ILE A 178 2.58 -14.36 10.05
N ARG A 179 1.97 -13.31 9.51
CA ARG A 179 2.24 -12.81 8.15
C ARG A 179 3.72 -12.42 8.01
N ASP A 180 4.24 -11.65 8.94
CA ASP A 180 5.60 -11.11 8.87
C ASP A 180 6.67 -12.19 9.11
N ALA A 181 6.32 -13.27 9.79
CA ALA A 181 7.21 -14.41 10.00
C ALA A 181 7.41 -15.27 8.74
N ASP A 182 6.41 -15.33 7.85
CA ASP A 182 6.44 -16.15 6.63
C ASP A 182 5.60 -15.50 5.50
N PRO A 183 6.07 -14.36 4.95
CA PRO A 183 5.32 -13.59 3.98
C PRO A 183 5.10 -14.41 2.69
N GLU A 184 6.11 -15.12 2.20
CA GLU A 184 6.01 -15.94 0.99
C GLU A 184 4.90 -16.99 1.09
N GLU A 185 4.83 -17.75 2.19
CA GLU A 185 3.74 -18.71 2.37
C GLU A 185 2.39 -18.02 2.49
N TRP A 186 2.31 -16.88 3.19
CA TRP A 186 1.06 -16.12 3.28
C TRP A 186 0.57 -15.69 1.89
N PHE A 187 1.43 -15.18 1.01
CA PHE A 187 1.03 -14.78 -0.34
C PHE A 187 0.65 -15.96 -1.23
N ALA A 188 1.38 -17.07 -1.15
CA ALA A 188 1.01 -18.29 -1.85
C ALA A 188 -0.37 -18.80 -1.39
N ALA A 189 -0.61 -18.83 -0.08
CA ALA A 189 -1.89 -19.19 0.50
C ALA A 189 -2.99 -18.17 0.16
N SER A 190 -2.68 -16.86 0.17
CA SER A 190 -3.66 -15.81 -0.10
C SER A 190 -4.17 -15.95 -1.52
N ARG A 191 -3.31 -16.17 -2.51
CA ARG A 191 -3.70 -16.39 -3.91
C ARG A 191 -4.73 -17.51 -4.07
N ASP A 192 -4.50 -18.65 -3.41
CA ASP A 192 -5.26 -19.87 -3.67
C ASP A 192 -6.36 -20.16 -2.65
N ARG A 193 -6.30 -19.54 -1.47
CA ARG A 193 -7.20 -19.83 -0.35
C ARG A 193 -8.00 -18.61 0.09
N PHE A 194 -7.38 -17.43 0.16
CA PHE A 194 -8.04 -16.25 0.74
C PHE A 194 -7.61 -14.91 0.12
N PRO A 195 -7.77 -14.69 -1.20
CA PRO A 195 -7.14 -13.56 -1.91
C PRO A 195 -7.75 -12.20 -1.57
N TYR A 196 -8.85 -12.21 -0.81
CA TYR A 196 -9.55 -11.02 -0.36
C TYR A 196 -9.86 -11.13 1.13
N SER A 197 -8.94 -11.64 1.95
CA SER A 197 -9.03 -11.45 3.39
C SER A 197 -8.17 -10.29 3.83
N GLY A 198 -8.69 -9.45 4.73
CA GLY A 198 -7.89 -8.41 5.38
C GLY A 198 -7.34 -7.34 4.45
N VAL A 199 -7.87 -7.15 3.22
CA VAL A 199 -7.34 -6.10 2.35
C VAL A 199 -7.74 -4.76 2.95
N PRO A 200 -6.78 -3.88 3.34
CA PRO A 200 -7.14 -2.62 3.97
C PRO A 200 -8.01 -1.80 3.01
N ALA A 201 -9.04 -1.15 3.53
CA ALA A 201 -9.90 -0.21 2.80
C ALA A 201 -9.75 1.24 3.28
N SER A 202 -9.24 1.39 4.51
CA SER A 202 -8.91 2.63 5.21
C SER A 202 -8.17 2.22 6.48
N GLU A 203 -7.66 3.18 7.25
CA GLU A 203 -7.01 2.97 8.55
C GLU A 203 -7.81 2.09 9.54
N THR A 204 -9.14 2.05 9.41
CA THR A 204 -10.03 1.36 10.38
C THR A 204 -10.92 0.29 9.77
N LYS A 205 -10.77 0.02 8.47
CA LYS A 205 -11.65 -0.90 7.75
C LYS A 205 -10.85 -1.77 6.81
N THR A 206 -11.25 -3.02 6.73
CA THR A 206 -10.81 -3.95 5.68
C THR A 206 -11.98 -4.24 4.77
N PHE A 207 -11.70 -4.59 3.53
CA PHE A 207 -12.66 -5.24 2.66
C PHE A 207 -12.26 -6.68 2.44
N GLY A 208 -13.26 -7.52 2.22
CA GLY A 208 -12.97 -8.89 1.93
C GLY A 208 -14.17 -9.75 1.60
N CYS A 209 -13.87 -11.00 1.33
CA CYS A 209 -14.85 -12.07 1.21
C CYS A 209 -14.96 -12.80 2.54
N LYS A 210 -16.19 -13.03 3.02
CA LYS A 210 -16.43 -13.74 4.30
C LYS A 210 -15.75 -15.11 4.35
N ASN A 211 -15.73 -15.83 3.23
CA ASN A 211 -15.09 -17.15 3.14
C ASN A 211 -13.56 -17.05 3.13
N CYS A 212 -13.00 -16.06 2.42
CA CYS A 212 -11.56 -15.76 2.51
C CYS A 212 -11.17 -15.47 3.96
N SER A 213 -11.93 -14.62 4.68
CA SER A 213 -11.63 -14.32 6.08
C SER A 213 -11.71 -15.53 6.99
N LYS A 214 -12.68 -16.42 6.78
CA LYS A 214 -12.73 -17.69 7.53
C LYS A 214 -11.50 -18.56 7.25
N LEU A 215 -11.08 -18.67 5.99
CA LEU A 215 -9.93 -19.49 5.62
C LEU A 215 -8.61 -18.91 6.11
N GLU A 216 -8.47 -17.58 6.10
CA GLU A 216 -7.33 -16.88 6.70
C GLU A 216 -7.28 -17.17 8.21
N SER A 217 -8.40 -17.04 8.93
CA SER A 217 -8.42 -17.35 10.37
C SER A 217 -7.97 -18.80 10.65
N ILE A 218 -8.45 -19.77 9.87
CA ILE A 218 -8.03 -21.18 10.00
C ILE A 218 -6.54 -21.35 9.71
N TRP A 219 -6.01 -20.64 8.69
CA TRP A 219 -4.59 -20.68 8.38
C TRP A 219 -3.74 -20.07 9.50
N VAL A 220 -4.16 -18.91 10.03
CA VAL A 220 -3.51 -18.24 11.17
C VAL A 220 -3.52 -19.14 12.40
N GLU A 221 -4.65 -19.76 12.74
CA GLU A 221 -4.76 -20.71 13.87
C GLU A 221 -3.79 -21.88 13.70
N LYS A 222 -3.77 -22.51 12.52
CA LYS A 222 -2.85 -23.61 12.22
C LYS A 222 -1.38 -23.18 12.35
N LYS A 223 -1.02 -22.03 11.79
CA LYS A 223 0.34 -21.48 11.89
C LYS A 223 0.72 -21.16 13.32
N PHE A 224 -0.22 -20.59 14.07
CA PHE A 224 -0.02 -20.36 15.48
C PHE A 224 0.25 -21.67 16.21
N ASP A 225 -0.52 -22.73 15.97
CA ASP A 225 -0.33 -24.04 16.60
C ASP A 225 1.05 -24.65 16.30
N GLU A 226 1.60 -24.44 15.10
CA GLU A 226 2.93 -24.89 14.68
C GLU A 226 4.08 -24.19 15.44
N ILE A 227 3.86 -23.01 16.04
CA ILE A 227 4.90 -22.30 16.80
C ILE A 227 5.25 -23.09 18.08
N PRO A 228 6.52 -23.51 18.28
CA PRO A 228 6.92 -24.25 19.47
C PRO A 228 6.83 -23.38 20.72
N VAL A 229 6.43 -23.96 21.85
CA VAL A 229 6.45 -23.27 23.14
C VAL A 229 7.87 -23.27 23.67
N ALA A 230 8.50 -22.10 23.73
CA ALA A 230 9.81 -21.96 24.34
C ALA A 230 9.68 -21.81 25.86
N THR A 231 10.53 -22.50 26.62
CA THR A 231 10.61 -22.31 28.07
C THR A 231 11.80 -21.41 28.38
N VAL A 232 11.56 -20.32 29.09
CA VAL A 232 12.58 -19.33 29.44
C VAL A 232 12.52 -19.01 30.93
N LYS A 233 13.66 -18.71 31.54
CA LYS A 233 13.75 -18.32 32.95
C LYS A 233 13.85 -16.80 33.06
N ALA A 234 13.00 -16.20 33.89
CA ALA A 234 13.15 -14.79 34.24
C ALA A 234 14.45 -14.56 35.04
N ASN A 235 15.09 -13.40 34.86
CA ASN A 235 16.22 -12.97 35.67
C ASN A 235 15.75 -12.47 37.04
N ALA A 236 16.69 -12.12 37.93
CA ALA A 236 16.38 -11.64 39.28
C ALA A 236 15.49 -10.38 39.32
N ALA A 237 15.49 -9.59 38.24
CA ALA A 237 14.65 -8.40 38.08
C ALA A 237 13.28 -8.71 37.42
N GLY A 238 12.98 -9.96 37.11
CA GLY A 238 11.73 -10.38 36.47
C GLY A 238 11.68 -10.20 34.96
N PHE A 239 12.80 -9.86 34.31
CA PHE A 239 12.89 -9.73 32.86
C PHE A 239 13.25 -11.06 32.20
N VAL A 240 12.73 -11.24 30.99
CA VAL A 240 12.88 -12.41 30.15
C VAL A 240 13.47 -11.96 28.81
N LYS A 241 14.34 -12.78 28.20
CA LYS A 241 14.81 -12.56 26.83
C LYS A 241 14.02 -13.46 25.88
N CYS A 242 13.35 -12.88 24.88
CA CYS A 242 12.63 -13.65 23.88
C CYS A 242 13.62 -14.52 23.08
N PRO A 243 13.38 -15.84 22.91
CA PRO A 243 14.29 -16.70 22.17
C PRO A 243 14.22 -16.47 20.67
N ASN A 244 13.12 -15.90 20.15
CA ASN A 244 12.95 -15.59 18.74
C ASN A 244 13.63 -14.24 18.37
N CYS A 245 13.12 -13.12 18.89
CA CYS A 245 13.62 -11.78 18.52
C CYS A 245 14.68 -11.19 19.45
N HIS A 246 15.07 -11.91 20.51
CA HIS A 246 16.11 -11.50 21.47
C HIS A 246 15.86 -10.20 22.27
N ILE A 247 14.68 -9.60 22.14
CA ILE A 247 14.24 -8.45 22.94
C ILE A 247 14.02 -8.90 24.39
N HIS A 248 14.45 -8.06 25.33
CA HIS A 248 14.16 -8.24 26.75
C HIS A 248 12.82 -7.61 27.11
N PHE A 249 11.99 -8.32 27.87
CA PHE A 249 10.68 -7.86 28.26
C PHE A 249 10.32 -8.32 29.67
N SER A 250 9.35 -7.65 30.28
CA SER A 250 8.73 -8.08 31.53
C SER A 250 7.52 -8.96 31.20
N ALA A 251 7.40 -10.14 31.82
CA ALA A 251 6.22 -10.98 31.66
C ALA A 251 4.94 -10.34 32.25
N LYS A 252 5.07 -9.20 32.96
CA LYS A 252 3.93 -8.41 33.46
C LYS A 252 3.47 -7.35 32.46
N ASP A 253 4.25 -7.05 31.43
CA ASP A 253 3.91 -6.06 30.42
C ASP A 253 2.96 -6.66 29.39
N GLN A 254 1.66 -6.41 29.57
CA GLN A 254 0.61 -6.91 28.69
C GLN A 254 0.64 -6.30 27.28
N THR A 255 1.43 -5.25 27.05
CA THR A 255 1.60 -4.68 25.70
C THR A 255 2.62 -5.45 24.88
N VAL A 256 3.58 -6.11 25.55
CA VAL A 256 4.70 -6.82 24.94
C VAL A 256 4.54 -8.34 25.06
N PHE A 257 3.80 -8.81 26.07
CA PHE A 257 3.58 -10.21 26.38
C PHE A 257 2.15 -10.45 26.90
N LEU A 258 1.31 -11.05 26.06
CA LEU A 258 -0.11 -11.28 26.31
C LEU A 258 -0.43 -12.77 26.13
N ASP A 259 -1.13 -13.35 27.11
CA ASP A 259 -1.61 -14.74 27.07
C ASP A 259 -0.55 -15.79 26.67
N GLY A 260 0.68 -15.62 27.16
CA GLY A 260 1.77 -16.55 26.89
C GLY A 260 2.46 -16.32 25.53
N VAL A 261 2.17 -15.21 24.85
CA VAL A 261 2.71 -14.87 23.53
C VAL A 261 3.44 -13.53 23.58
N HIS A 262 4.69 -13.51 23.13
CA HIS A 262 5.44 -12.27 22.94
C HIS A 262 4.95 -11.51 21.70
N HIS A 263 5.10 -10.19 21.62
CA HIS A 263 4.64 -9.40 20.46
C HIS A 263 5.21 -9.86 19.12
N CYS A 264 6.34 -10.59 19.12
CA CYS A 264 6.89 -11.22 17.92
C CYS A 264 6.30 -12.62 17.61
N GLY A 265 5.22 -13.04 18.30
CA GLY A 265 4.49 -14.29 18.06
C GLY A 265 5.00 -15.53 18.76
N GLN A 266 6.18 -15.44 19.37
CA GLN A 266 6.77 -16.57 20.07
C GLN A 266 5.90 -16.94 21.29
N LYS A 267 5.42 -18.19 21.32
CA LYS A 267 4.82 -18.79 22.51
C LYS A 267 5.90 -19.03 23.56
N ILE A 268 5.71 -18.51 24.77
CA ILE A 268 6.71 -18.56 25.83
C ILE A 268 6.05 -19.02 27.14
N ASN A 269 6.59 -20.10 27.70
CA ASN A 269 6.38 -20.46 29.09
C ASN A 269 7.47 -19.82 29.96
N VAL A 270 7.09 -18.86 30.80
CA VAL A 270 8.03 -18.13 31.67
C VAL A 270 8.14 -18.84 33.01
N LEU A 271 9.32 -19.39 33.30
CA LEU A 271 9.66 -19.90 34.63
C LEU A 271 10.10 -18.76 35.55
N PRO A 272 9.68 -18.77 36.82
CA PRO A 272 10.13 -17.78 37.79
C PRO A 272 11.64 -17.84 37.99
N PHE A 273 12.21 -16.72 38.42
CA PHE A 273 13.58 -16.72 38.91
C PHE A 273 13.65 -17.54 40.19
N ASP A 274 14.12 -18.78 40.09
CA ASP A 274 14.50 -19.56 41.26
C ASP A 274 15.80 -18.96 41.81
N SER A 275 15.69 -18.31 42.97
CA SER A 275 16.81 -17.69 43.68
C SER A 275 17.81 -18.71 44.22
N GLY A 276 17.50 -20.01 44.13
CA GLY A 276 18.32 -21.07 44.68
C GLY A 276 18.42 -20.85 46.18
N THR A 277 17.54 -21.47 46.96
CA THR A 277 17.81 -21.67 48.39
C THR A 277 19.14 -22.41 48.50
N LYS A 278 20.21 -21.65 48.75
CA LYS A 278 21.51 -22.16 49.17
C LYS A 278 21.38 -22.82 50.53
#